data_AF-A0A522QEB3-F1
#
_entry.id   AF-A0A522QEB3-F1
#
_cell.length_a   1.000
_cell.length_b   1.000
_cell.length_c   1.000
_cell.angle_alpha   90.00
_cell.angle_beta   90.00
_cell.angle_gamma   90.00
#
_symmetry.space_group_name_H-M   'P 1'
#
loop_
_entity.id
_entity.type
_entity.pdbx_description
1 polymer ?
#
loop_
_entity_poly.entity_id
_entity_poly.type
_entity_poly.pdbx_seq_one_letter_code
_entity_poly.pdbx_strand_id
1 'polypeptide(L)'
;MANNSVTVTSAAELADAIRAGTQEIVVEGTIKGSPSITLQEGVTLRGGELVFGAKGVRLTRNNTLRDITITTTPYEVAVYNDT
;
A
#
# COMPACT_ATOMS: atom_id res chain seq x y z
N MET A 1 -23.29 2.41 1.57
CA MET A 1 -22.06 2.93 0.91
C MET A 1 -21.42 1.74 0.23
N ALA A 2 -21.26 1.75 -1.10
CA ALA A 2 -20.53 0.67 -1.76
C ALA A 2 -19.07 0.75 -1.32
N ASN A 3 -18.53 -0.31 -0.70
CA ASN A 3 -17.09 -0.42 -0.49
C ASN A 3 -16.44 -0.42 -1.88
N ASN A 4 -15.82 0.70 -2.26
CA ASN A 4 -15.07 0.81 -3.50
C ASN A 4 -13.71 0.13 -3.28
N SER A 5 -13.73 -1.21 -3.26
CA SER A 5 -12.53 -2.03 -3.08
C SER A 5 -11.96 -2.45 -4.44
N VAL A 6 -10.66 -2.28 -4.64
CA VAL A 6 -9.95 -2.75 -5.86
C VAL A 6 -8.93 -3.80 -5.47
N THR A 7 -8.92 -4.92 -6.21
CA THR A 7 -7.87 -5.94 -6.09
C THR A 7 -6.75 -5.60 -7.05
N VAL A 8 -5.51 -5.66 -6.57
CA VAL A 8 -4.31 -5.34 -7.33
C VAL A 8 -3.30 -6.49 -7.25
N THR A 9 -2.70 -6.82 -8.38
CA THR A 9 -1.72 -7.91 -8.56
C THR A 9 -0.38 -7.40 -9.08
N SER A 10 -0.30 -6.12 -9.44
CA SER A 10 0.90 -5.50 -10.01
C SER A 10 1.20 -4.12 -9.40
N ALA A 11 2.45 -3.67 -9.50
CA ALA A 11 2.85 -2.35 -9.01
C ALA A 11 2.17 -1.21 -9.78
N ALA A 12 1.84 -1.43 -11.06
CA ALA A 12 1.10 -0.47 -11.89
C ALA A 12 -0.33 -0.31 -11.39
N GLU A 13 -1.05 -1.42 -11.18
CA GLU A 13 -2.41 -1.41 -10.62
C GLU A 13 -2.46 -0.78 -9.23
N LEU A 14 -1.47 -1.07 -8.37
CA LEU A 14 -1.36 -0.44 -7.05
C LEU A 14 -1.22 1.09 -7.18
N ALA A 15 -0.34 1.56 -8.06
CA ALA A 15 -0.15 2.99 -8.28
C ALA A 15 -1.40 3.66 -8.88
N ASP A 16 -2.11 2.99 -9.77
CA ASP A 16 -3.37 3.45 -10.35
C ASP A 16 -4.47 3.54 -9.28
N ALA A 17 -4.61 2.52 -8.43
CA ALA A 17 -5.60 2.49 -7.35
C ALA A 17 -5.38 3.63 -6.34
N ILE A 18 -4.12 3.93 -6.00
CA ILE A 18 -3.75 5.05 -5.13
C ILE A 18 -4.09 6.39 -5.80
N ARG A 19 -3.75 6.56 -7.08
CA ARG A 19 -4.05 7.80 -7.82
C ARG A 19 -5.55 8.03 -8.00
N ALA A 20 -6.32 6.95 -8.12
CA ALA A 20 -7.78 6.99 -8.21
C ALA A 20 -8.48 7.31 -6.87
N GLY A 21 -7.75 7.36 -5.75
CA GLY A 21 -8.34 7.60 -4.43
C GLY A 21 -9.19 6.43 -3.93
N THR A 22 -8.78 5.20 -4.26
CA THR A 22 -9.47 3.99 -3.83
C THR A 22 -9.41 3.84 -2.31
N GLN A 23 -10.56 3.62 -1.67
CA GLN A 23 -10.65 3.56 -0.21
C GLN A 23 -10.21 2.22 0.38
N GLU A 24 -10.36 1.13 -0.38
CA GLU A 24 -9.89 -0.19 0.03
C GLU A 24 -9.08 -0.84 -1.10
N ILE A 25 -7.79 -1.09 -0.85
CA ILE A 25 -6.88 -1.73 -1.79
C ILE A 25 -6.55 -3.13 -1.25
N VAL A 26 -6.88 -4.16 -2.04
CA VAL A 26 -6.60 -5.56 -1.72
C VAL A 26 -5.42 -6.03 -2.57
N VAL A 27 -4.30 -6.31 -1.94
CA VAL A 27 -3.12 -6.89 -2.58
C VAL A 27 -3.33 -8.39 -2.69
N GLU A 28 -3.26 -8.94 -3.90
CA GLU A 28 -3.32 -10.37 -4.14
C GLU A 28 -1.92 -10.89 -4.54
N GLY A 29 -1.39 -11.84 -3.76
CA GLY A 29 -0.05 -12.39 -3.96
C GLY A 29 1.06 -11.44 -3.49
N THR A 30 2.19 -11.44 -4.21
CA THR A 30 3.37 -10.61 -3.88
C THR A 30 3.63 -9.61 -4.99
N ILE A 31 3.58 -8.31 -4.67
CA ILE A 31 3.92 -7.24 -5.59
C ILE A 31 5.35 -6.77 -5.29
N LYS A 32 6.20 -6.74 -6.31
CA LYS A 32 7.60 -6.31 -6.23
C LYS A 32 7.87 -5.09 -7.08
N GLY A 33 8.90 -4.33 -6.74
CA GLY A 33 9.38 -3.21 -7.56
C GLY A 33 8.49 -1.97 -7.49
N SER A 34 7.56 -1.91 -6.53
CA SER A 34 6.84 -0.67 -6.25
C SER A 34 7.83 0.36 -5.67
N PRO A 35 7.79 1.63 -6.11
CA PRO A 35 8.43 2.72 -5.38
C PRO A 35 7.71 2.93 -4.03
N SER A 36 8.30 3.75 -3.16
CA SER A 36 7.62 4.20 -1.93
C SER A 36 6.24 4.76 -2.26
N ILE A 37 5.22 4.32 -1.53
CA ILE A 37 3.84 4.75 -1.73
C ILE A 37 3.36 5.60 -0.56
N THR A 38 2.45 6.53 -0.84
CA THR A 38 1.75 7.31 0.18
C THR A 38 0.27 7.00 0.13
N LEU A 39 -0.29 6.51 1.24
CA LEU A 39 -1.73 6.28 1.35
C LEU A 39 -2.44 7.60 1.65
N GLN A 40 -3.50 7.89 0.89
CA GLN A 40 -4.38 9.02 1.18
C GLN A 40 -5.15 8.80 2.49
N GLU A 41 -5.73 9.86 3.05
CA GLU A 41 -6.49 9.76 4.31
C GLU A 41 -7.63 8.74 4.20
N GLY A 42 -7.77 7.89 5.21
CA GLY A 42 -8.85 6.90 5.31
C GLY A 42 -8.62 5.60 4.53
N VAL A 43 -7.58 5.52 3.70
CA VAL A 43 -7.33 4.34 2.87
C VAL A 43 -6.96 3.11 3.70
N THR A 44 -7.58 1.98 3.37
CA THR A 44 -7.25 0.64 3.86
C THR A 44 -6.44 -0.11 2.82
N LEU A 45 -5.31 -0.70 3.24
CA LEU A 45 -4.48 -1.58 2.44
C LEU A 45 -4.41 -2.96 3.12
N ARG A 46 -4.70 -4.05 2.38
CA ARG A 46 -4.77 -5.40 2.96
C ARG A 46 -4.36 -6.54 2.04
N GLY A 47 -4.05 -7.71 2.61
CA GLY A 47 -3.97 -8.99 1.89
C GLY A 47 -2.55 -9.57 1.75
N GLY A 48 -1.96 -9.39 0.58
CA GLY A 48 -0.73 -10.09 0.20
C GLY A 48 0.55 -9.50 0.79
N GLU A 49 1.57 -9.42 -0.04
CA GLU A 49 2.88 -8.87 0.30
C GLU A 49 3.28 -7.76 -0.66
N LEU A 50 3.84 -6.67 -0.11
CA LEU A 50 4.51 -5.63 -0.88
C LEU A 50 6.02 -5.65 -0.57
N VAL A 51 6.83 -5.74 -1.62
CA VAL A 51 8.30 -5.73 -1.52
C VAL A 51 8.88 -4.49 -2.19
N PHE A 52 9.50 -3.64 -1.37
CA PHE A 52 10.07 -2.36 -1.77
C PHE A 52 11.61 -2.41 -1.80
N GLY A 53 12.21 -1.71 -2.77
CA GLY A 53 13.65 -1.47 -2.82
C GLY A 53 14.11 -0.22 -2.05
N ALA A 54 13.16 0.55 -1.51
CA ALA A 54 13.35 1.79 -0.74
C ALA A 54 12.35 1.79 0.43
N LYS A 55 12.10 2.93 1.08
CA LYS A 55 10.98 3.07 2.03
C LYS A 55 9.68 2.47 1.47
N GLY A 56 8.90 1.84 2.35
CA GLY A 56 7.67 1.14 1.97
C GLY A 56 6.47 2.06 1.88
N VAL A 57 5.65 2.05 2.93
CA VAL A 57 4.35 2.73 2.95
C VAL A 57 4.39 3.93 3.89
N ARG A 58 4.16 5.12 3.34
CA ARG A 58 3.85 6.33 4.11
C ARG A 58 2.37 6.35 4.45
N LEU A 59 2.07 6.37 5.73
CA LEU A 59 0.73 6.63 6.26
C LEU A 59 0.51 8.13 6.38
N THR A 60 -0.72 8.55 6.17
CA THR A 60 -1.20 9.91 6.44
C THR A 60 -2.13 9.87 7.66
N ARG A 61 -3.43 9.99 7.46
CA ARG A 61 -4.44 10.06 8.53
C ARG A 61 -5.46 8.93 8.38
N ASN A 62 -5.85 8.31 9.49
CA ASN A 62 -6.90 7.28 9.53
C ASN A 62 -6.66 6.08 8.58
N ASN A 63 -5.40 5.74 8.30
CA ASN A 63 -5.08 4.59 7.45
C ASN A 63 -5.18 3.28 8.22
N THR A 64 -5.53 2.22 7.50
CA THR A 64 -5.53 0.85 8.03
C THR A 64 -4.62 -0.03 7.19
N LEU A 65 -3.66 -0.69 7.85
CA LEU A 65 -2.94 -1.83 7.30
C LEU A 65 -3.51 -3.09 7.95
N ARG A 66 -4.05 -4.01 7.16
CA ARG A 66 -4.74 -5.20 7.69
C ARG A 66 -4.28 -6.44 6.95
N ASP A 67 -3.91 -7.49 7.69
CA ASP A 67 -3.54 -8.78 7.09
C ASP A 67 -2.57 -8.62 5.91
N ILE A 68 -1.51 -7.80 6.03
CA ILE A 68 -0.58 -7.51 4.92
C ILE A 68 0.86 -7.57 5.40
N THR A 69 1.75 -8.08 4.55
CA THR A 69 3.20 -8.06 4.79
C THR A 69 3.86 -6.93 3.98
N ILE A 70 4.69 -6.12 4.63
CA ILE A 70 5.46 -5.07 3.97
C ILE A 70 6.94 -5.33 4.21
N THR A 71 7.64 -5.65 3.14
CA THR A 71 9.06 -5.99 3.14
C THR A 71 9.85 -4.87 2.46
N THR A 72 10.95 -4.45 3.08
CA THR A 72 11.92 -3.52 2.48
C THR A 72 13.35 -4.02 2.74
N THR A 73 14.35 -3.27 2.26
CA THR A 73 15.76 -3.55 2.55
C THR A 73 16.07 -3.36 4.05
N PRO A 74 17.13 -3.99 4.58
CA PRO A 74 17.41 -3.97 6.03
C PRO A 74 17.64 -2.60 6.67
N TYR A 75 17.91 -1.57 5.85
CA TYR A 75 18.25 -0.21 6.26
C TYR A 75 17.14 0.80 5.92
N GLU A 76 16.01 0.33 5.39
CA GLU A 76 14.87 1.15 5.01
C GLU A 76 13.69 0.96 5.96
N VAL A 77 12.77 1.93 5.95
CA VAL A 77 11.59 1.89 6.82
C VAL A 77 10.39 1.33 6.06
N ALA A 78 9.88 0.19 6.53
CA ALA A 78 8.74 -0.51 5.92
C ALA A 78 7.44 0.28 6.02
N VAL A 79 7.13 0.82 7.20
CA VAL A 79 5.94 1.62 7.48
C VAL A 79 6.34 2.86 8.25
N TYR A 80 5.95 4.03 7.77
CA TYR A 80 6.30 5.29 8.40
C TYR A 80 5.16 6.31 8.32
N ASN A 81 5.19 7.26 9.24
CA ASN A 81 4.42 8.49 9.18
C ASN A 81 5.42 9.61 9.48
N ASP A 82 5.57 10.52 8.54
CA ASP A 82 6.52 11.64 8.62
C ASP A 82 5.79 12.89 8.16
N THR A 83 6.14 14.04 8.73
CA THR A 83 5.44 15.33 8.59
C THR A 83 5.43 15.88 7.17
#